data_AF-A0A7X1L1T7-F1
#
_entry.id   AF-A0A7X1L1T7-F1
#
_cell.length_a   1.000
_cell.length_b   1.000
_cell.length_c   1.000
_cell.angle_alpha   90.00
_cell.angle_beta   90.00
_cell.angle_gamma   90.00
#
_symmetry.space_group_name_H-M   'P 1'
#
loop_
_entity.id
_entity.type
_entity.pdbx_description
1 polymer ?
#
loop_
_entity_poly.entity_id
_entity_poly.type
_entity_poly.pdbx_seq_one_letter_code
_entity_poly.pdbx_strand_id
1 'polypeptide(L)'
;MTGNWWTKGNTEPKVGDNAIKDSILKVTNPVFLIGIDGGIAVSQDGTITIGNKLESNNNHHPLDAYASPLHPEDLGDPYFKKSHNLRYAYIAGAMANGITSVEMVEKTGRAGMMGFFGAAGLSLDEIESAIDRLQKNMNNYPFGFNLINSPNNPDLESAIVNLYLKLGIRLISASAYLELTLPLVYFRVKGIHRDSNDSKFEFGVKP
;
A
#
# COMPACT_ATOMS: atom_id res chain seq x y z
N MET A 1 28.81 3.91 -34.89
CA MET A 1 28.69 2.90 -33.82
C MET A 1 27.22 2.60 -33.63
N THR A 2 26.86 1.34 -33.39
CA THR A 2 25.52 0.99 -32.89
C THR A 2 25.37 1.60 -31.50
N GLY A 3 24.26 2.27 -31.22
CA GLY A 3 24.05 3.00 -29.98
C GLY A 3 22.60 2.96 -29.52
N ASN A 4 22.35 3.52 -28.33
CA ASN A 4 21.00 3.75 -27.86
C ASN A 4 20.58 5.16 -28.27
N TRP A 5 19.41 5.26 -28.87
CA TRP A 5 18.91 6.51 -29.44
C TRP A 5 17.53 6.80 -28.89
N TRP A 6 17.30 8.08 -28.60
CA TRP A 6 15.99 8.61 -28.36
C TRP A 6 15.49 9.32 -29.62
N THR A 7 14.27 8.99 -30.04
CA THR A 7 13.56 9.66 -31.12
C THR A 7 12.47 10.53 -30.55
N LYS A 8 12.45 11.79 -30.99
CA LYS A 8 11.56 12.83 -30.50
C LYS A 8 10.09 12.48 -30.68
N GLY A 9 9.33 12.69 -29.61
CA GLY A 9 7.87 12.64 -29.60
C GLY A 9 7.25 13.99 -29.96
N ASN A 10 6.16 14.34 -29.28
CA ASN A 10 5.42 15.58 -29.50
C ASN A 10 5.99 16.77 -28.71
N THR A 11 6.80 16.51 -27.68
CA THR A 11 7.35 17.56 -26.82
C THR A 11 8.84 17.79 -27.08
N GLU A 12 9.27 19.05 -26.98
CA GLU A 12 10.69 19.40 -27.04
C GLU A 12 11.42 18.96 -25.77
N PRO A 13 12.64 18.41 -25.89
CA PRO A 13 13.52 18.21 -24.75
C PRO A 13 13.80 19.51 -24.01
N LYS A 14 13.94 19.41 -22.70
CA LYS A 14 14.25 20.56 -21.84
C LYS A 14 15.67 20.44 -21.31
N VAL A 15 16.39 21.54 -21.32
CA VAL A 15 17.77 21.62 -20.85
C VAL A 15 17.81 22.20 -19.43
N GLY A 16 18.82 21.79 -18.66
CA GLY A 16 19.14 22.36 -17.35
C GLY A 16 18.59 21.58 -16.16
N ASP A 17 19.26 21.73 -15.02
CA ASP A 17 19.05 20.92 -13.82
C ASP A 17 17.63 20.99 -13.26
N ASN A 18 16.99 22.15 -13.33
CA ASN A 18 15.60 22.31 -12.88
C ASN A 18 14.64 21.46 -13.71
N ALA A 19 14.85 21.38 -15.03
CA ALA A 19 14.01 20.57 -15.90
C ALA A 19 14.18 19.07 -15.59
N ILE A 20 15.41 18.64 -15.33
CA ILE A 20 15.71 17.27 -14.90
C ILE A 20 15.00 16.97 -13.58
N LYS A 21 15.18 17.84 -12.57
CA LYS A 21 14.57 17.71 -11.25
C LYS A 21 13.04 17.63 -11.32
N ASP A 22 12.41 18.53 -12.07
CA ASP A 22 10.96 18.55 -12.23
C ASP A 22 10.43 17.30 -12.95
N SER A 23 11.24 16.71 -13.84
CA SER A 23 10.87 15.49 -14.57
C SER A 23 11.00 14.25 -13.70
N ILE A 24 12.10 14.10 -12.95
CA ILE A 24 12.31 12.91 -12.08
C ILE A 24 11.33 12.87 -10.89
N LEU A 25 10.77 14.01 -10.48
CA LEU A 25 9.71 14.05 -9.45
C LEU A 25 8.35 13.54 -9.95
N LYS A 26 8.15 13.45 -11.27
CA LYS A 26 6.94 12.89 -11.89
C LYS A 26 7.12 11.40 -12.16
N VAL A 27 7.22 10.62 -11.09
CA VAL A 27 7.56 9.19 -11.13
C VAL A 27 6.61 8.33 -11.98
N THR A 28 5.42 8.81 -12.29
CA THR A 28 4.42 8.14 -13.14
C THR A 28 4.67 8.33 -14.65
N ASN A 29 5.68 9.12 -15.02
CA ASN A 29 6.05 9.38 -16.40
C ASN A 29 7.42 8.77 -16.68
N PRO A 30 7.71 8.36 -17.93
CA PRO A 30 9.07 7.98 -18.29
C PRO A 30 9.99 9.19 -18.21
N VAL A 31 11.28 8.95 -17.98
CA VAL A 31 12.31 9.99 -18.05
C VAL A 31 13.41 9.49 -18.98
N PHE A 32 13.68 10.27 -20.02
CA PHE A 32 14.79 10.06 -20.95
C PHE A 32 15.81 11.16 -20.71
N LEU A 33 17.06 10.79 -20.40
CA LEU A 33 18.19 11.71 -20.45
C LEU A 33 18.86 11.53 -21.80
N ILE A 34 19.01 12.64 -22.52
CA ILE A 34 19.49 12.64 -23.91
C ILE A 34 20.63 13.63 -24.07
N GLY A 35 21.59 13.29 -24.91
CA GLY A 35 22.72 14.15 -25.24
C GLY A 35 22.34 15.15 -26.33
N ILE A 36 22.39 16.46 -26.04
CA ILE A 36 22.19 17.54 -27.02
C ILE A 36 23.36 18.51 -26.93
N ASP A 37 24.04 18.75 -28.06
CA ASP A 37 25.14 19.72 -28.20
C ASP A 37 26.24 19.62 -27.12
N GLY A 38 26.53 18.40 -26.66
CA GLY A 38 27.52 18.13 -25.62
C GLY A 38 27.03 18.35 -24.17
N GLY A 39 25.76 18.72 -23.99
CA GLY A 39 25.07 18.78 -22.70
C GLY A 39 23.99 17.69 -22.55
N ILE A 40 23.34 17.68 -21.39
CA ILE A 40 22.24 16.76 -21.08
C ILE A 40 20.92 17.52 -21.14
N ALA A 41 19.95 16.95 -21.84
CA ALA A 41 18.56 17.36 -21.83
C ALA A 41 17.67 16.23 -21.30
N VAL A 42 16.44 16.56 -20.92
CA VAL A 42 15.43 15.61 -20.44
C VAL A 42 14.17 15.66 -21.29
N SER A 43 13.59 14.49 -21.55
CA SER A 43 12.27 14.33 -22.13
C SER A 43 11.43 13.33 -21.32
N GLN A 44 10.10 13.45 -21.40
CA GLN A 44 9.14 12.47 -20.85
C GLN A 44 8.23 11.87 -21.93
N ASP A 45 8.62 12.01 -23.19
CA ASP A 45 7.92 11.52 -24.38
C ASP A 45 8.96 11.08 -25.43
N GLY A 46 8.52 10.34 -26.46
CA GLY A 46 9.37 9.81 -27.53
C GLY A 46 9.58 8.30 -27.46
N THR A 47 10.49 7.79 -28.30
CA THR A 47 10.75 6.35 -28.43
C THR A 47 12.23 6.04 -28.31
N ILE A 48 12.56 4.90 -27.66
CA ILE A 48 13.93 4.41 -27.58
C ILE A 48 14.16 3.38 -28.69
N THR A 49 15.28 3.52 -29.40
CA THR A 49 15.79 2.50 -30.31
C THR A 49 17.16 2.02 -29.81
N ILE A 50 17.29 0.71 -29.58
CA ILE A 50 18.50 0.07 -29.03
C ILE A 50 19.23 -0.69 -30.15
N GLY A 51 20.55 -0.56 -30.20
CA GLY A 51 21.41 -1.40 -31.06
C GLY A 51 21.40 -1.00 -32.54
N ASN A 52 20.65 0.03 -32.92
CA ASN A 52 20.67 0.57 -34.28
C ASN A 52 21.73 1.66 -34.45
N LYS A 53 22.11 1.89 -35.70
CA LYS A 53 22.91 3.05 -36.11
C LYS A 53 21.94 4.10 -36.63
N LEU A 54 21.71 5.13 -35.83
CA LEU A 54 21.05 6.36 -36.27
C LEU A 54 22.07 7.49 -36.34
N GLU A 55 21.71 8.57 -37.03
CA GLU A 55 22.51 9.78 -37.09
C GLU A 55 21.85 10.87 -36.24
N SER A 56 22.66 11.60 -35.48
CA SER A 56 22.14 12.69 -34.65
C SER A 56 21.55 13.78 -35.53
N ASN A 57 20.31 14.18 -35.25
CA ASN A 57 19.60 15.25 -35.93
C ASN A 57 18.53 15.83 -35.00
N ASN A 58 17.74 16.78 -35.48
CA ASN A 58 16.71 17.45 -34.66
C ASN A 58 15.71 16.48 -33.99
N ASN A 59 15.50 15.29 -34.57
CA ASN A 59 14.56 14.30 -34.08
C ASN A 59 15.23 13.08 -33.44
N HIS A 60 16.53 12.88 -33.60
CA HIS A 60 17.24 11.70 -33.10
C HIS A 60 18.46 12.13 -32.32
N HIS A 61 18.51 11.78 -31.03
CA HIS A 61 19.60 12.14 -30.13
C HIS A 61 20.13 10.89 -29.41
N PRO A 62 21.42 10.85 -29.04
CA PRO A 62 21.93 9.80 -28.17
C PRO A 62 21.12 9.72 -26.87
N LEU A 63 20.76 8.49 -26.47
CA LEU A 63 20.13 8.23 -25.18
C LEU A 63 21.22 7.92 -24.15
N ASP A 64 21.35 8.78 -23.14
CA ASP A 64 22.33 8.63 -22.06
C ASP A 64 21.76 7.78 -20.91
N ALA A 65 20.49 7.99 -20.55
CA ALA A 65 19.82 7.21 -19.51
C ALA A 65 18.30 7.15 -19.71
N TYR A 66 17.68 6.14 -19.09
CA TYR A 66 16.23 5.95 -19.10
C TYR A 66 15.74 5.48 -17.74
N ALA A 67 14.63 6.05 -17.28
CA ALA A 67 13.83 5.52 -16.17
C ALA A 67 12.40 5.27 -16.66
N SER A 68 11.91 4.06 -16.44
CA SER A 68 10.51 3.71 -16.68
C SER A 68 9.57 4.41 -15.70
N PRO A 69 8.30 4.62 -16.08
CA PRO A 69 7.27 4.97 -15.12
C PRO A 69 7.25 3.96 -13.97
N LEU A 70 7.22 4.45 -12.75
CA LEU A 70 7.10 3.64 -11.54
C LEU A 70 6.00 4.26 -10.68
N HIS A 71 4.78 3.73 -10.83
CA HIS A 71 3.65 4.24 -10.05
C HIS A 71 3.82 3.78 -8.59
N PRO A 72 3.53 4.61 -7.57
CA PRO A 72 3.62 4.16 -6.18
C PRO A 72 2.73 2.96 -5.84
N GLU A 73 1.70 2.71 -6.66
CA GLU A 73 0.82 1.54 -6.54
C GLU A 73 1.49 0.24 -7.03
N ASP A 74 2.59 0.32 -7.78
CA ASP A 74 3.37 -0.83 -8.23
C ASP A 74 4.34 -1.30 -7.15
N LEU A 75 4.58 -0.49 -6.12
CA LEU A 75 5.49 -0.82 -5.03
C LEU A 75 4.89 -1.84 -4.05
N GLY A 76 5.78 -2.61 -3.42
CA GLY A 76 5.46 -3.61 -2.41
C GLY A 76 4.90 -4.92 -2.98
N ASP A 77 4.40 -5.77 -2.09
CA ASP A 77 3.92 -7.10 -2.44
C ASP A 77 2.50 -7.04 -3.08
N PRO A 78 2.31 -7.53 -4.32
CA PRO A 78 0.99 -7.57 -4.97
C PRO A 78 0.01 -8.52 -4.26
N TYR A 79 0.50 -9.59 -3.65
CA TYR A 79 -0.34 -10.52 -2.87
C TYR A 79 -0.86 -9.87 -1.59
N PHE A 80 -0.03 -9.07 -0.91
CA PHE A 80 -0.46 -8.28 0.25
C PHE A 80 -1.58 -7.31 -0.13
N LYS A 81 -1.39 -6.52 -1.20
CA LYS A 81 -2.40 -5.60 -1.72
C LYS A 81 -3.71 -6.32 -2.06
N LYS A 82 -3.63 -7.44 -2.79
CA LYS A 82 -4.79 -8.25 -3.17
C LYS A 82 -5.51 -8.83 -1.95
N SER A 83 -4.78 -9.39 -0.99
CA SER A 83 -5.35 -10.03 0.20
C SER A 83 -6.10 -9.07 1.12
N HIS A 84 -5.74 -7.78 1.07
CA HIS A 84 -6.30 -6.74 1.92
C HIS A 84 -7.09 -5.67 1.15
N ASN A 85 -7.35 -5.89 -0.15
CA ASN A 85 -8.05 -4.93 -1.03
C ASN A 85 -7.43 -3.52 -1.00
N LEU A 86 -6.10 -3.43 -1.15
CA LEU A 86 -5.35 -2.17 -1.07
C LEU A 86 -4.87 -1.72 -2.45
N ARG A 87 -4.83 -0.39 -2.64
CA ARG A 87 -4.14 0.24 -3.77
C ARG A 87 -2.64 0.38 -3.50
N TYR A 88 -2.28 0.77 -2.28
CA TYR A 88 -0.88 0.94 -1.88
C TYR A 88 -0.52 -0.09 -0.81
N ALA A 89 0.69 -0.65 -0.90
CA ALA A 89 1.23 -1.56 0.10
C ALA A 89 1.66 -0.79 1.36
N TYR A 90 0.69 -0.18 2.06
CA TYR A 90 0.93 0.73 3.17
C TYR A 90 -0.09 0.55 4.29
N ILE A 91 0.41 0.61 5.53
CA ILE A 91 -0.37 0.51 6.76
C ILE A 91 -0.15 1.77 7.60
N ALA A 92 -1.23 2.43 8.00
CA ALA A 92 -1.24 3.31 9.16
C ALA A 92 -1.34 2.45 10.43
N GLY A 93 -0.22 2.36 11.16
CA GLY A 93 -0.11 1.58 12.38
C GLY A 93 -1.04 2.08 13.48
N ALA A 94 -1.36 1.17 14.41
CA ALA A 94 -2.16 1.52 15.57
C ALA A 94 -1.36 2.30 16.60
N MET A 95 -1.93 3.40 17.07
CA MET A 95 -1.42 4.23 18.16
C MET A 95 -2.47 4.25 19.27
N ALA A 96 -2.06 3.88 20.49
CA ALA A 96 -2.94 3.63 21.64
C ALA A 96 -3.87 4.81 22.00
N ASN A 97 -4.86 4.55 22.84
CA ASN A 97 -5.84 5.51 23.34
C ASN A 97 -6.59 6.24 22.21
N GLY A 98 -6.86 5.54 21.10
CA GLY A 98 -7.56 6.10 19.95
C GLY A 98 -6.79 7.17 19.18
N ILE A 99 -5.46 7.30 19.35
CA ILE A 99 -4.64 8.24 18.56
C ILE A 99 -4.74 7.90 17.07
N THR A 100 -4.64 6.60 16.71
CA THR A 100 -5.13 6.16 15.40
C THR A 100 -6.64 6.08 15.47
N SER A 101 -7.28 7.23 15.31
CA SER A 101 -8.71 7.42 15.53
C SER A 101 -9.55 6.80 14.41
N VAL A 102 -10.88 6.75 14.64
CA VAL A 102 -11.83 6.32 13.60
C VAL A 102 -11.69 7.17 12.34
N GLU A 103 -11.57 8.50 12.46
CA GLU A 103 -11.39 9.41 11.31
C GLU A 103 -10.11 9.12 10.54
N MET A 104 -9.02 8.79 11.23
CA MET A 104 -7.74 8.47 10.59
C MET A 104 -7.84 7.15 9.82
N VAL A 105 -8.47 6.14 10.42
CA VAL A 105 -8.73 4.85 9.76
C VAL A 105 -9.63 5.04 8.54
N GLU A 106 -10.69 5.84 8.67
CA GLU A 106 -11.60 6.13 7.57
C GLU A 106 -10.89 6.79 6.38
N LYS A 107 -10.10 7.83 6.65
CA LYS A 107 -9.34 8.54 5.60
C LYS A 107 -8.30 7.63 4.95
N THR A 108 -7.61 6.81 5.75
CA THR A 108 -6.57 5.88 5.27
C THR A 108 -7.18 4.81 4.36
N GLY A 109 -8.26 4.16 4.81
CA GLY A 109 -8.97 3.14 4.03
C GLY A 109 -9.48 3.68 2.69
N ARG A 110 -10.10 4.87 2.70
CA ARG A 110 -10.60 5.53 1.48
C ARG A 110 -9.50 5.95 0.50
N ALA A 111 -8.29 6.22 1.01
CA ALA A 111 -7.14 6.51 0.18
C ALA A 111 -6.48 5.26 -0.44
N GLY A 112 -7.03 4.07 -0.20
CA GLY A 112 -6.52 2.80 -0.75
C GLY A 112 -5.37 2.20 0.07
N MET A 113 -5.29 2.54 1.36
CA MET A 113 -4.32 2.02 2.33
C MET A 113 -5.06 1.32 3.49
N MET A 114 -4.34 0.69 4.42
CA MET A 114 -4.97 0.06 5.59
C MET A 114 -4.71 0.86 6.86
N GLY A 115 -5.75 1.12 7.66
CA GLY A 115 -5.61 1.69 9.00
C GLY A 115 -6.00 0.69 10.09
N PHE A 116 -5.20 0.62 11.16
CA PHE A 116 -5.54 -0.15 12.36
C PHE A 116 -5.93 0.79 13.51
N PHE A 117 -7.18 0.70 13.96
CA PHE A 117 -7.68 1.51 15.07
C PHE A 117 -6.90 1.26 16.36
N GLY A 118 -6.58 2.34 17.07
CA GLY A 118 -5.81 2.36 18.31
C GLY A 118 -6.56 1.89 19.56
N ALA A 119 -6.96 0.62 19.61
CA ALA A 119 -7.81 0.09 20.69
C ALA A 119 -7.13 -0.02 22.07
N ALA A 120 -5.80 -0.12 22.13
CA ALA A 120 -5.06 -0.27 23.37
C ALA A 120 -5.36 0.88 24.36
N GLY A 121 -5.75 0.54 25.59
CA GLY A 121 -6.07 1.53 26.65
C GLY A 121 -7.51 2.05 26.65
N LEU A 122 -8.33 1.69 25.66
CA LEU A 122 -9.75 2.02 25.63
C LEU A 122 -10.61 0.93 26.30
N SER A 123 -11.77 1.31 26.80
CA SER A 123 -12.79 0.39 27.32
C SER A 123 -13.46 -0.41 26.21
N LEU A 124 -14.12 -1.52 26.58
CA LEU A 124 -14.88 -2.34 25.62
C LEU A 124 -15.99 -1.55 24.93
N ASP A 125 -16.68 -0.67 25.66
CA ASP A 125 -17.77 0.17 25.11
C ASP A 125 -17.25 1.18 24.07
N GLU A 126 -16.08 1.76 24.31
CA GLU A 126 -15.41 2.66 23.35
C GLU A 126 -14.96 1.89 22.11
N ILE A 127 -14.44 0.67 22.28
CA ILE A 127 -14.05 -0.20 21.17
C ILE A 127 -15.29 -0.62 20.35
N GLU A 128 -16.38 -1.03 20.99
CA GLU A 128 -17.66 -1.39 20.34
C GLU A 128 -18.20 -0.20 19.54
N SER A 129 -18.22 0.99 20.13
CA SER A 129 -18.64 2.22 19.44
C SER A 129 -17.78 2.54 18.21
N ALA A 130 -16.47 2.31 18.29
CA ALA A 130 -15.57 2.49 17.16
C ALA A 130 -15.80 1.45 16.04
N ILE A 131 -16.09 0.20 16.40
CA ILE A 131 -16.44 -0.88 15.46
C ILE A 131 -17.71 -0.52 14.70
N ASP A 132 -18.78 -0.14 15.40
CA ASP A 132 -20.07 0.21 14.80
C ASP A 132 -19.92 1.35 13.79
N ARG A 133 -19.17 2.39 14.17
CA ARG A 133 -18.93 3.54 13.29
C ARG A 133 -18.13 3.15 12.05
N LEU A 134 -17.04 2.40 12.22
CA LEU A 134 -16.21 1.99 11.08
C LEU A 134 -16.97 1.05 10.15
N GLN A 135 -17.72 0.08 10.66
CA GLN A 135 -18.53 -0.81 9.82
C GLN A 135 -19.59 -0.05 9.03
N LYS A 136 -20.25 0.93 9.65
CA LYS A 136 -21.25 1.77 8.98
C LYS A 136 -20.65 2.63 7.87
N ASN A 137 -19.46 3.18 8.09
CA ASN A 137 -18.88 4.18 7.20
C ASN A 137 -17.93 3.61 6.15
N MET A 138 -17.31 2.45 6.41
CA MET A 138 -16.23 1.88 5.60
C MET A 138 -16.70 0.69 4.76
N ASN A 139 -17.95 0.71 4.30
CA ASN A 139 -18.47 -0.36 3.44
C ASN A 139 -17.57 -0.52 2.19
N ASN A 140 -16.98 -1.71 2.04
CA ASN A 140 -15.97 -2.11 1.03
C ASN A 140 -14.54 -1.55 1.19
N TYR A 141 -14.28 -0.67 2.16
CA TYR A 141 -12.92 -0.18 2.43
C TYR A 141 -12.27 -0.97 3.56
N PRO A 142 -10.98 -1.32 3.43
CA PRO A 142 -10.30 -2.12 4.44
C PRO A 142 -10.00 -1.32 5.70
N PHE A 143 -10.25 -1.92 6.85
CA PHE A 143 -9.82 -1.43 8.17
C PHE A 143 -9.53 -2.61 9.10
N GLY A 144 -8.79 -2.36 10.15
CA GLY A 144 -8.55 -3.34 11.21
C GLY A 144 -8.47 -2.68 12.59
N PHE A 145 -8.24 -3.51 13.60
CA PHE A 145 -8.13 -3.07 14.98
C PHE A 145 -6.83 -3.55 15.61
N ASN A 146 -6.28 -2.77 16.52
CA ASN A 146 -5.16 -3.24 17.34
C ASN A 146 -5.64 -4.31 18.33
N LEU A 147 -4.88 -5.40 18.45
CA LEU A 147 -4.95 -6.30 19.59
C LEU A 147 -3.60 -6.26 20.29
N ILE A 148 -3.54 -5.64 21.46
CA ILE A 148 -2.32 -5.55 22.27
C ILE A 148 -2.33 -6.64 23.34
N ASN A 149 -1.20 -7.33 23.48
CA ASN A 149 -1.00 -8.26 24.58
C ASN A 149 -1.15 -7.53 25.92
N SER A 150 -1.94 -8.11 26.83
CA SER A 150 -2.16 -7.59 28.18
C SER A 150 -1.73 -8.63 29.23
N PRO A 151 -0.41 -8.81 29.48
CA PRO A 151 0.09 -9.89 30.34
C PRO A 151 -0.48 -9.86 31.76
N ASN A 152 -0.73 -8.66 32.27
CA ASN A 152 -1.26 -8.46 33.62
C ASN A 152 -2.80 -8.55 33.68
N ASN A 153 -3.48 -8.70 32.53
CA ASN A 153 -4.93 -8.82 32.44
C ASN A 153 -5.38 -9.70 31.24
N PRO A 154 -5.18 -11.03 31.30
CA PRO A 154 -5.55 -11.94 30.20
C PRO A 154 -7.05 -12.02 29.91
N ASP A 155 -7.90 -11.74 30.90
CA ASP A 155 -9.35 -11.71 30.74
C ASP A 155 -9.79 -10.55 29.84
N LEU A 156 -9.10 -9.40 29.91
CA LEU A 156 -9.34 -8.28 29.01
C LEU A 156 -9.05 -8.64 27.56
N GLU A 157 -7.92 -9.29 27.28
CA GLU A 157 -7.58 -9.73 25.92
C GLU A 157 -8.64 -10.70 25.38
N SER A 158 -9.07 -11.65 26.22
CA SER A 158 -10.15 -12.59 25.88
C SER A 158 -11.47 -11.88 25.57
N ALA A 159 -11.83 -10.87 26.37
CA ALA A 159 -13.05 -10.08 26.16
C ALA A 159 -13.00 -9.27 24.85
N ILE A 160 -11.85 -8.66 24.53
CA ILE A 160 -11.65 -7.92 23.28
C ILE A 160 -11.75 -8.87 22.07
N VAL A 161 -11.11 -10.05 22.13
CA VAL A 161 -11.20 -11.05 21.07
C VAL A 161 -12.64 -11.52 20.88
N ASN A 162 -13.38 -11.77 21.97
CA ASN A 162 -14.78 -12.14 21.88
C ASN A 162 -15.64 -11.03 21.27
N LEU A 163 -15.39 -9.77 21.61
CA LEU A 163 -16.05 -8.61 21.01
C LEU A 163 -15.77 -8.54 19.50
N TYR A 164 -14.50 -8.67 19.10
CA TYR A 164 -14.10 -8.67 17.68
C TYR A 164 -14.78 -9.78 16.89
N LEU A 165 -14.81 -11.00 17.41
CA LEU A 165 -15.49 -12.13 16.76
C LEU A 165 -17.00 -11.92 16.70
N LYS A 166 -17.62 -11.44 17.79
CA LYS A 166 -19.07 -11.18 17.87
C LYS A 166 -19.51 -10.13 16.84
N LEU A 167 -18.72 -9.07 16.67
CA LEU A 167 -19.01 -7.99 15.74
C LEU A 167 -18.42 -8.22 14.34
N GLY A 168 -17.80 -9.37 14.08
CA GLY A 168 -17.32 -9.72 12.74
C GLY A 168 -16.08 -8.96 12.27
N ILE A 169 -15.24 -8.49 13.19
CA ILE A 169 -13.90 -7.95 12.87
C ILE A 169 -13.01 -9.09 12.37
N ARG A 170 -12.41 -8.90 11.19
CA ARG A 170 -11.61 -9.92 10.49
C ARG A 170 -10.11 -9.63 10.46
N LEU A 171 -9.72 -8.39 10.75
CA LEU A 171 -8.34 -7.92 10.61
C LEU A 171 -7.89 -7.30 11.93
N ILE A 172 -6.80 -7.85 12.47
CA ILE A 172 -6.15 -7.33 13.67
C ILE A 172 -4.68 -7.05 13.41
N SER A 173 -4.15 -6.06 14.11
CA SER A 173 -2.72 -5.84 14.29
C SER A 173 -2.35 -6.33 15.68
N ALA A 174 -1.81 -7.55 15.77
CA ALA A 174 -1.36 -8.16 17.01
C ALA A 174 -0.01 -7.56 17.42
N SER A 175 0.07 -6.96 18.61
CA SER A 175 1.24 -6.19 19.05
C SER A 175 1.60 -6.45 20.51
N ALA A 176 2.87 -6.24 20.86
CA ALA A 176 3.44 -6.48 22.20
C ALA A 176 3.35 -7.94 22.72
N TYR A 177 3.12 -8.92 21.83
CA TYR A 177 3.17 -10.34 22.17
C TYR A 177 4.62 -10.82 22.33
N LEU A 178 4.93 -11.45 23.46
CA LEU A 178 6.18 -12.19 23.67
C LEU A 178 6.04 -13.64 23.23
N GLU A 179 4.85 -14.20 23.42
CA GLU A 179 4.47 -15.56 23.07
C GLU A 179 3.03 -15.57 22.54
N LEU A 180 2.62 -16.69 21.93
CA LEU A 180 1.23 -16.87 21.52
C LEU A 180 0.33 -17.06 22.75
N THR A 181 -0.78 -16.32 22.77
CA THR A 181 -1.82 -16.45 23.80
C THR A 181 -3.01 -17.25 23.27
N LEU A 182 -3.79 -17.85 24.17
CA LEU A 182 -5.02 -18.54 23.80
C LEU A 182 -6.03 -17.62 23.08
N PRO A 183 -6.27 -16.35 23.50
CA PRO A 183 -7.16 -15.44 22.78
C PRO A 183 -6.68 -15.14 21.35
N LEU A 184 -5.38 -14.88 21.16
CA LEU A 184 -4.83 -14.63 19.83
C LEU A 184 -4.99 -15.84 18.91
N VAL A 185 -4.68 -17.04 19.42
CA VAL A 185 -4.86 -18.29 18.68
C VAL A 185 -6.35 -18.53 18.39
N TYR A 186 -7.23 -18.27 19.35
CA TYR A 186 -8.68 -18.41 19.19
C TYR A 186 -9.21 -17.49 18.09
N PHE A 187 -8.83 -16.21 18.10
CA PHE A 187 -9.20 -15.26 17.05
C PHE A 187 -8.78 -15.77 15.66
N ARG A 188 -7.55 -16.29 15.55
CA ARG A 188 -7.04 -16.88 14.31
C ARG A 188 -7.90 -18.09 13.94
N VAL A 189 -7.96 -19.15 14.72
CA VAL A 189 -8.56 -20.40 14.26
C VAL A 189 -10.08 -20.32 14.05
N LYS A 190 -10.79 -19.43 14.76
CA LYS A 190 -12.26 -19.36 14.71
C LYS A 190 -12.81 -18.95 13.34
N GLY A 191 -12.02 -18.22 12.54
CA GLY A 191 -12.39 -17.80 11.19
C GLY A 191 -12.09 -18.83 10.08
N ILE A 192 -11.50 -19.98 10.41
CA ILE A 192 -11.12 -20.99 9.43
C ILE A 192 -12.34 -21.84 9.05
N HIS A 193 -12.62 -21.93 7.75
CA HIS A 193 -13.63 -22.83 7.20
C HIS A 193 -13.13 -23.44 5.88
N ARG A 194 -13.79 -24.49 5.41
CA ARG A 194 -13.53 -25.07 4.08
C ARG A 194 -14.28 -24.28 3.02
N ASP A 195 -13.64 -24.09 1.87
CA ASP A 195 -14.29 -23.55 0.69
C ASP A 195 -15.41 -24.49 0.21
N SER A 196 -16.29 -24.01 -0.66
CA SER A 196 -17.42 -24.80 -1.18
C SER A 196 -17.00 -25.97 -2.10
N ASN A 197 -15.73 -26.03 -2.50
CA ASN A 197 -15.19 -27.06 -3.38
C ASN A 197 -14.39 -28.12 -2.60
N ASP A 198 -14.39 -28.04 -1.27
CA ASP A 198 -13.61 -28.85 -0.33
C ASP A 198 -12.10 -28.92 -0.64
N SER A 199 -11.60 -27.91 -1.36
CA SER A 199 -10.27 -27.94 -1.98
C SER A 199 -9.23 -27.16 -1.19
N LYS A 200 -9.67 -26.15 -0.42
CA LYS A 200 -8.82 -25.27 0.41
C LYS A 200 -9.52 -24.85 1.70
N PHE A 201 -8.72 -24.56 2.71
CA PHE A 201 -9.18 -23.84 3.91
C PHE A 201 -9.06 -22.34 3.67
N GLU A 202 -10.14 -21.61 3.92
CA GLU A 202 -10.22 -20.15 3.80
C GLU A 202 -10.47 -19.50 5.17
N PHE A 203 -10.02 -18.26 5.29
CA PHE A 203 -10.27 -17.40 6.44
C PHE A 203 -11.44 -16.45 6.12
N GLY A 204 -12.53 -16.54 6.88
CA GLY A 204 -13.71 -15.68 6.71
C GLY A 204 -14.98 -16.25 7.36
N VAL A 205 -16.07 -15.49 7.32
CA VAL A 205 -17.42 -16.00 7.64
C VAL A 205 -18.09 -16.32 6.31
N LYS A 206 -18.70 -17.51 6.21
CA LYS A 206 -19.58 -17.90 5.10
C LYS A 206 -20.61 -16.78 4.86
N PRO A 207 -20.89 -16.36 3.61
CA PRO A 207 -21.93 -15.37 3.35
C PRO A 207 -23.29 -15.82 3.92
#